data_AF-A0A846AAZ6-F1
#
_entry.id   AF-A0A846AAZ6-F1
#
_cell.length_a   1.000
_cell.length_b   1.000
_cell.length_c   1.000
_cell.angle_alpha   90.00
_cell.angle_beta   90.00
_cell.angle_gamma   90.00
#
_symmetry.space_group_name_H-M   'P 1'
#
loop_
_entity.id
_entity.type
_entity.pdbx_description
1 polymer ?
#
loop_
_entity_poly.entity_id
_entity_poly.type
_entity_poly.pdbx_seq_one_letter_code
_entity_poly.pdbx_strand_id
1 'polypeptide(L)'
;MEGLTLGLTIAAAVIIVVGVGLGIVFSVFFQNMKSAGMERIQEQFPTEEIVRSEQTANFLGLKSRGRGQIRGNGVLALTRKELWFSRFVIRDDISIPTESIQEVRLVDSHLGKRIFGRQLLYVCFLTSDTIDAAAWLVADPYGWKRVIDLIKE
;
A
#
# COMPACT_ATOMS: atom_id res chain seq x y z
N MET A 1 -1.40 -36.92 37.30
CA MET A 1 -1.74 -35.50 37.10
C MET A 1 -0.51 -34.65 36.80
N GLU A 2 0.64 -34.91 37.45
CA GLU A 2 1.89 -34.13 37.28
C GLU A 2 2.50 -34.15 35.87
N GLY A 3 2.45 -35.28 35.17
CA GLY A 3 2.96 -35.36 33.79
C GLY A 3 2.15 -34.52 32.79
N LEU A 4 0.84 -34.38 33.01
CA LEU A 4 -0.04 -33.56 32.18
C LEU A 4 0.23 -32.06 32.40
N THR A 5 0.41 -31.65 33.66
CA THR A 5 0.73 -30.26 33.99
C THR A 5 2.10 -29.86 33.43
N LEU A 6 3.11 -30.73 33.53
CA LEU A 6 4.43 -30.46 32.95
C LEU A 6 4.38 -30.33 31.43
N GLY A 7 3.65 -31.23 30.76
CA GLY A 7 3.47 -31.18 29.30
C GLY A 7 2.78 -29.88 28.83
N LEU A 8 1.74 -29.44 29.53
CA LEU A 8 1.02 -28.18 29.22
C LEU A 8 1.92 -26.96 29.40
N THR A 9 2.74 -26.92 30.46
CA THR A 9 3.66 -25.80 30.71
C THR A 9 4.72 -25.69 29.61
N ILE A 10 5.29 -26.82 29.17
CA ILE A 10 6.27 -26.85 28.07
C ILE A 10 5.61 -26.38 26.76
N ALA A 11 4.43 -26.89 26.44
CA ALA A 11 3.71 -26.49 25.23
C ALA A 11 3.41 -24.98 25.21
N ALA A 12 2.95 -24.41 26.34
CA ALA A 12 2.71 -22.98 26.46
C ALA A 12 4.00 -22.16 26.27
N ALA A 13 5.11 -22.58 26.89
CA ALA A 13 6.41 -21.92 26.72
C ALA A 13 6.87 -21.93 25.26
N VAL A 14 6.73 -23.05 24.56
CA VAL A 14 7.08 -23.15 23.13
C VAL A 14 6.22 -22.22 22.28
N ILE A 15 4.90 -22.17 22.51
CA ILE A 15 4.00 -21.27 21.78
C ILE A 15 4.39 -19.81 21.99
N ILE A 16 4.74 -19.42 23.22
CA ILE A 16 5.19 -18.06 23.53
C ILE A 16 6.49 -17.74 22.80
N VAL A 17 7.50 -18.62 22.87
CA VAL A 17 8.79 -18.40 22.21
C VAL A 17 8.63 -18.29 20.69
N VAL A 18 7.85 -19.19 20.08
CA VAL A 18 7.57 -19.14 18.64
C VAL A 18 6.79 -17.88 18.28
N GLY A 19 5.77 -17.52 19.06
CA GLY A 19 4.98 -16.31 18.84
C GLY A 19 5.80 -15.03 18.93
N VAL A 20 6.68 -14.92 19.94
CA VAL A 20 7.60 -13.79 20.11
C VAL A 20 8.61 -13.76 18.97
N GLY A 21 9.19 -14.91 18.60
CA GLY A 21 10.14 -15.01 17.49
C GLY A 21 9.52 -14.56 16.16
N LEU A 22 8.32 -15.04 15.84
CA LEU A 22 7.56 -14.62 14.66
C LEU A 22 7.22 -13.11 14.71
N GLY A 23 6.84 -12.60 15.88
CA GLY A 23 6.56 -11.18 16.09
C GLY A 23 7.77 -10.29 15.82
N ILE A 24 8.96 -10.69 16.29
CA ILE A 24 10.21 -9.97 16.03
C ILE A 24 10.55 -9.99 14.54
N VAL A 25 10.50 -11.16 13.90
CA VAL A 25 10.76 -11.29 12.45
C VAL A 25 9.82 -10.41 11.65
N PHE A 26 8.53 -10.40 11.98
CA PHE A 26 7.53 -9.56 11.33
C PHE A 26 7.81 -8.07 11.55
N SER A 27 8.16 -7.67 12.77
CA SER A 27 8.50 -6.27 13.09
C SER A 27 9.71 -5.77 12.29
N VAL A 28 10.80 -6.56 12.25
CA VAL A 28 12.01 -6.22 11.50
C VAL A 28 11.70 -6.15 10.01
N PHE A 29 10.93 -7.12 9.48
CA PHE A 29 10.50 -7.10 8.09
C PHE A 29 9.71 -5.84 7.75
N PHE A 30 8.75 -5.43 8.59
CA PHE A 30 7.98 -4.20 8.39
C PHE A 30 8.82 -2.93 8.46
N GLN A 31 9.81 -2.87 9.36
CA GLN A 31 10.73 -1.73 9.44
C GLN A 31 11.61 -1.64 8.19
N ASN A 32 12.16 -2.77 7.74
CA ASN A 32 12.96 -2.83 6.52
C ASN A 32 12.15 -2.39 5.28
N MET A 33 10.87 -2.76 5.21
CA MET A 33 9.98 -2.30 4.13
C MET A 33 9.80 -0.78 4.13
N LYS A 34 9.65 -0.15 5.31
CA LYS A 34 9.50 1.31 5.41
C LYS A 34 10.75 2.05 4.93
N SER A 35 11.92 1.62 5.38
CA SER A 35 13.21 2.21 4.97
C SER A 35 13.45 2.04 3.47
N ALA A 36 13.29 0.81 2.96
CA ALA A 36 13.42 0.52 1.52
C ALA A 36 12.35 1.24 0.68
N GLY A 37 11.25 1.65 1.31
CA GLY A 37 10.24 2.47 0.67
C GLY A 37 10.69 3.92 0.51
N MET A 38 11.24 4.52 1.56
CA MET A 38 11.77 5.88 1.49
C MET A 38 12.92 5.97 0.48
N GLU A 39 13.84 5.00 0.51
CA GLU A 39 14.97 4.92 -0.42
C GLU A 39 14.47 4.90 -1.87
N ARG A 40 13.48 4.05 -2.20
CA ARG A 40 12.87 4.02 -3.55
C ARG A 40 12.29 5.36 -3.98
N ILE A 41 11.61 6.06 -3.09
CA ILE A 41 11.04 7.37 -3.42
C ILE A 41 12.15 8.37 -3.71
N GLN A 42 13.24 8.34 -2.93
CA GLN A 42 14.39 9.23 -3.10
C GLN A 42 15.25 8.88 -4.33
N GLU A 43 15.30 7.60 -4.72
CA GLU A 43 15.91 7.16 -5.99
C GLU A 43 15.15 7.72 -7.19
N GLN A 44 13.81 7.76 -7.10
CA GLN A 44 12.95 8.17 -8.20
C GLN A 44 12.73 9.69 -8.28
N PHE A 45 12.64 10.37 -7.13
CA PHE A 45 12.27 11.78 -7.05
C PHE A 45 13.17 12.57 -6.09
N PRO A 46 13.58 13.80 -6.47
CA PRO A 46 14.14 14.76 -5.52
C PRO A 46 13.14 15.05 -4.39
N THR A 47 13.64 15.27 -3.17
CA THR A 47 12.77 15.42 -1.98
C THR A 47 11.83 16.62 -2.09
N GLU A 48 12.30 17.69 -2.74
CA GLU A 48 11.57 18.93 -3.01
C GLU A 48 10.41 18.78 -4.00
N GLU A 49 10.39 17.73 -4.82
CA GLU A 49 9.30 17.47 -5.77
C GLU A 49 8.16 16.68 -5.14
N ILE A 50 8.41 16.03 -4.00
CA ILE A 50 7.44 15.17 -3.31
C ILE A 50 6.45 16.04 -2.54
N VAL A 51 5.21 16.06 -3.00
CA VAL A 51 4.11 16.76 -2.31
C VAL A 51 3.55 15.90 -1.19
N ARG A 52 3.43 14.59 -1.41
CA ARG A 52 3.00 13.62 -0.39
C ARG A 52 3.59 12.26 -0.69
N SER A 53 3.91 11.51 0.36
CA SER A 53 4.37 10.14 0.22
C SER A 53 3.83 9.24 1.33
N GLU A 54 3.78 7.95 1.02
CA GLU A 54 3.45 6.90 1.97
C GLU A 54 4.38 5.72 1.74
N GLN A 55 5.17 5.42 2.76
CA GLN A 55 6.16 4.34 2.74
C GLN A 55 5.50 2.95 2.67
N THR A 56 4.21 2.84 2.98
CA THR A 56 3.48 1.56 2.91
C THR A 56 2.04 1.79 2.47
N ALA A 57 1.80 1.69 1.17
CA ALA A 57 0.47 1.66 0.59
C ALA A 57 0.16 0.25 0.07
N ASN A 58 -1.08 -0.22 0.23
CA ASN A 58 -1.51 -1.51 -0.31
C ASN A 58 -2.30 -1.27 -1.59
N PHE A 59 -1.78 -1.73 -2.72
CA PHE A 59 -2.40 -1.62 -4.02
C PHE A 59 -3.38 -2.76 -4.27
N LEU A 60 -4.63 -2.41 -4.57
CA LEU A 60 -5.71 -3.35 -4.80
C LEU A 60 -5.91 -3.70 -6.27
N GLY A 61 -5.19 -3.05 -7.18
CA GLY A 61 -5.17 -3.39 -8.61
C GLY A 61 -5.65 -2.28 -9.55
N LEU A 62 -5.30 -2.41 -10.83
CA LEU A 62 -5.87 -1.66 -11.95
C LEU A 62 -7.19 -2.30 -12.41
N LYS A 63 -8.22 -1.50 -12.67
CA LYS A 63 -9.53 -2.00 -13.11
C LYS A 63 -9.40 -2.79 -14.41
N SER A 64 -8.61 -2.30 -15.37
CA SER A 64 -8.32 -2.94 -16.66
C SER A 64 -7.73 -4.36 -16.55
N ARG A 65 -6.86 -4.61 -15.56
CA ARG A 65 -6.21 -5.92 -15.34
C ARG A 65 -7.10 -6.92 -14.58
N GLY A 66 -8.28 -6.52 -14.15
CA GLY A 66 -9.27 -7.39 -13.53
C GLY A 66 -8.83 -7.99 -12.18
N ARG A 67 -9.61 -8.96 -11.68
CA ARG A 67 -9.46 -9.45 -10.30
C ARG A 67 -8.23 -10.33 -10.08
N GLY A 68 -7.76 -11.02 -11.12
CA GLY A 68 -6.68 -12.02 -11.07
C GLY A 68 -5.25 -11.44 -11.10
N GLN A 69 -5.11 -10.12 -11.20
CA GLN A 69 -3.79 -9.49 -11.19
C GLN A 69 -3.06 -9.64 -9.86
N ILE A 70 -1.73 -9.57 -9.91
CA ILE A 70 -0.91 -9.48 -8.71
C ILE A 70 -1.14 -8.13 -8.02
N ARG A 71 -1.51 -8.20 -6.75
CA ARG A 71 -1.73 -7.06 -5.84
C ARG A 71 -0.65 -7.04 -4.78
N GLY A 72 -0.52 -5.97 -3.99
CA GLY A 72 0.43 -6.00 -2.88
C GLY A 72 0.80 -4.66 -2.30
N ASN A 73 1.72 -4.72 -1.33
CA ASN A 73 2.24 -3.54 -0.66
C ASN A 73 3.37 -2.91 -1.49
N GLY A 74 3.47 -1.60 -1.38
CA GLY A 74 4.48 -0.80 -2.02
C GLY A 74 4.56 0.58 -1.41
N VAL A 75 5.23 1.47 -2.12
CA VAL A 75 5.29 2.89 -1.82
C VAL A 75 4.45 3.69 -2.77
N LEU A 76 3.82 4.74 -2.25
CA LEU A 76 3.04 5.70 -3.03
C LEU A 76 3.66 7.08 -2.85
N ALA A 77 3.91 7.78 -3.95
CA ALA A 77 4.40 9.14 -3.95
C ALA A 77 3.54 9.99 -4.88
N LEU A 78 3.31 11.23 -4.51
CA LEU A 78 2.64 12.24 -5.31
C LEU A 78 3.60 13.40 -5.48
N THR A 79 3.87 13.73 -6.73
CA THR A 79 4.56 14.95 -7.13
C THR A 79 3.55 15.89 -7.79
N ARG A 80 4.04 17.05 -8.25
CA ARG A 80 3.22 17.94 -9.10
C ARG A 80 2.94 17.36 -10.48
N LYS A 81 3.71 16.36 -10.92
CA LYS A 81 3.63 15.79 -12.27
C LYS A 81 2.88 14.47 -12.28
N GLU A 82 3.02 13.64 -11.25
CA GLU A 82 2.48 12.28 -11.26
C GLU A 82 2.12 11.75 -9.86
N LEU A 83 1.17 10.83 -9.84
CA LEU A 83 0.97 9.87 -8.76
C LEU A 83 1.70 8.57 -9.14
N TRP A 84 2.75 8.25 -8.39
CA TRP A 84 3.63 7.13 -8.65
C TRP A 84 3.52 6.06 -7.55
N PHE A 85 3.45 4.80 -7.94
CA PHE A 85 3.41 3.66 -7.02
C PHE A 85 4.41 2.59 -7.43
N SER A 86 5.21 2.09 -6.49
CA SER A 86 6.13 0.98 -6.71
C SER A 86 5.96 -0.12 -5.69
N ARG A 87 5.82 -1.36 -6.15
CA ARG A 87 5.66 -2.53 -5.27
C ARG A 87 7.00 -2.99 -4.71
N PHE A 88 6.96 -3.53 -3.49
CA PHE A 88 8.18 -3.98 -2.82
C PHE A 88 8.81 -5.22 -3.44
N VAL A 89 8.00 -6.22 -3.81
CA VAL A 89 8.47 -7.53 -4.23
C VAL A 89 8.77 -7.58 -5.72
N ILE A 90 7.88 -7.02 -6.54
CA ILE A 90 8.02 -6.98 -7.99
C ILE A 90 8.08 -5.51 -8.37
N ARG A 91 9.21 -5.03 -8.89
CA ARG A 91 9.38 -3.63 -9.33
C ARG A 91 8.60 -3.37 -10.63
N ASP A 92 7.28 -3.41 -10.53
CA ASP A 92 6.35 -2.97 -11.58
C ASP A 92 5.70 -1.68 -11.08
N ASP A 93 6.23 -0.58 -11.58
CA ASP A 93 5.90 0.77 -11.19
C ASP A 93 4.69 1.26 -11.98
N ILE A 94 3.81 2.00 -11.31
CA ILE A 94 2.63 2.61 -11.88
C ILE A 94 2.84 4.11 -11.79
N SER A 95 2.97 4.77 -12.94
CA SER A 95 3.01 6.22 -13.07
C SER A 95 1.70 6.70 -13.66
N ILE A 96 1.02 7.61 -12.96
CA ILE A 96 -0.22 8.24 -13.41
C ILE A 96 0.04 9.75 -13.45
N PRO A 97 0.15 10.36 -14.64
CA PRO A 97 0.27 11.81 -14.76
C PRO A 97 -0.89 12.51 -14.06
N THR A 98 -0.61 13.55 -13.28
CA THR A 98 -1.63 14.31 -12.54
C THR A 98 -2.69 14.91 -13.47
N GLU A 99 -2.27 15.41 -14.63
CA GLU A 99 -3.15 15.89 -15.71
C GLU A 99 -4.08 14.81 -16.29
N SER A 100 -3.74 13.53 -16.16
CA SER A 100 -4.57 12.43 -16.63
C SER A 100 -5.67 12.05 -15.63
N ILE A 101 -5.56 12.49 -14.38
CA ILE A 101 -6.48 12.13 -13.29
C ILE A 101 -7.83 12.82 -13.52
N GLN A 102 -8.86 12.02 -13.80
CA GLN A 102 -10.22 12.50 -14.04
C GLN A 102 -11.02 12.64 -12.74
N GLU A 103 -10.84 11.68 -11.83
CA GLU A 103 -11.65 11.59 -10.62
C GLU A 103 -10.86 10.95 -9.48
N VAL A 104 -11.01 11.49 -8.28
CA VAL A 104 -10.52 10.86 -7.05
C VAL A 104 -11.71 10.66 -6.11
N ARG A 105 -11.86 9.44 -5.60
CA ARG A 105 -12.95 9.06 -4.70
C ARG A 105 -12.44 8.24 -3.53
N LEU A 106 -13.27 8.17 -2.50
CA LEU A 106 -13.13 7.17 -1.46
C LEU A 106 -14.19 6.10 -1.67
N VAL A 107 -13.75 4.84 -1.73
CA VAL A 107 -14.64 3.70 -1.99
C VAL A 107 -14.43 2.61 -0.95
N ASP A 108 -15.48 1.84 -0.69
CA ASP A 108 -15.43 0.74 0.27
C ASP A 108 -14.82 -0.54 -0.31
N SER A 109 -14.85 -0.69 -1.63
CA SER A 109 -14.34 -1.89 -2.29
C SER A 109 -13.78 -1.59 -3.67
N HIS A 110 -12.78 -2.38 -4.07
CA HIS A 110 -12.21 -2.36 -5.42
C HIS A 110 -11.90 -3.77 -5.88
N LEU A 111 -12.32 -4.12 -7.10
CA LEU A 111 -12.11 -5.45 -7.70
C LEU A 111 -12.53 -6.61 -6.76
N GLY A 112 -13.70 -6.45 -6.12
CA GLY A 112 -14.28 -7.42 -5.20
C GLY A 112 -13.61 -7.50 -3.82
N LYS A 113 -12.58 -6.68 -3.55
CA LYS A 113 -11.87 -6.65 -2.26
C LYS A 113 -12.31 -5.45 -1.43
N ARG A 114 -12.76 -5.72 -0.21
CA ARG A 114 -13.15 -4.75 0.81
C ARG A 114 -12.24 -4.92 2.02
N ILE A 115 -11.84 -3.81 2.64
CA ILE A 115 -11.14 -3.82 3.93
C ILE A 115 -12.10 -3.24 4.97
N PHE A 116 -12.56 -4.07 5.89
CA PHE A 116 -13.58 -3.67 6.87
C PHE A 116 -13.12 -2.46 7.70
N GLY A 117 -14.00 -1.46 7.82
CA GLY A 117 -13.74 -0.23 8.56
C GLY A 117 -12.73 0.73 7.91
N ARG A 118 -12.35 0.50 6.64
CA ARG A 118 -11.35 1.32 5.94
C ARG A 118 -11.87 1.72 4.56
N GLN A 119 -11.69 2.99 4.20
CA GLN A 119 -11.92 3.46 2.85
C GLN A 119 -10.65 3.34 2.01
N LEU A 120 -10.84 3.12 0.72
CA LEU A 120 -9.78 3.01 -0.28
C LEU A 120 -9.70 4.32 -1.05
N LEU A 121 -8.49 4.80 -1.29
CA LEU A 121 -8.21 5.86 -2.23
C LEU A 121 -8.39 5.29 -3.64
N TYR A 122 -9.42 5.73 -4.36
CA TYR A 122 -9.71 5.35 -5.74
C TYR A 122 -9.35 6.50 -6.66
N VAL A 123 -8.57 6.23 -7.70
CA VAL A 123 -8.13 7.21 -8.70
C VAL A 123 -8.54 6.70 -10.07
N CYS A 124 -9.35 7.49 -10.77
CA CYS A 124 -9.75 7.29 -12.15
C CYS A 124 -8.90 8.19 -13.05
N PHE A 125 -8.34 7.66 -14.13
CA PHE A 125 -7.41 8.41 -14.98
C PHE A 125 -7.49 7.94 -16.43
N LEU A 126 -7.07 8.82 -17.34
CA LEU A 126 -6.98 8.55 -18.76
C LEU A 126 -5.64 7.86 -19.07
N THR A 127 -5.69 6.78 -19.83
CA THR A 127 -4.52 6.16 -20.47
C THR A 127 -4.49 6.52 -21.95
N SER A 128 -3.46 6.07 -22.68
CA SER A 128 -3.37 6.22 -24.13
C SER A 128 -4.62 5.74 -24.88
N ASP A 129 -5.27 4.70 -24.36
CA ASP A 129 -6.30 3.95 -25.09
C ASP A 129 -7.69 4.04 -24.45
N THR A 130 -7.79 4.29 -23.14
CA THR A 130 -9.06 4.23 -22.42
C THR A 130 -9.01 4.91 -21.03
N ILE A 131 -10.12 4.89 -20.31
CA ILE A 131 -10.17 5.29 -18.90
C ILE A 131 -9.91 4.05 -18.04
N ASP A 132 -8.93 4.13 -17.14
CA ASP A 132 -8.65 3.10 -16.14
C ASP A 132 -8.81 3.67 -14.73
N ALA A 133 -8.75 2.78 -13.73
CA ALA A 133 -8.74 3.18 -12.35
C ALA A 133 -7.93 2.24 -11.46
N ALA A 134 -7.30 2.83 -10.46
CA ALA A 134 -6.55 2.11 -9.44
C ALA A 134 -7.13 2.43 -8.05
N ALA A 135 -6.93 1.51 -7.11
CA ALA A 135 -7.25 1.78 -5.72
C ALA A 135 -6.13 1.34 -4.78
N TRP A 136 -5.92 2.14 -3.73
CA TRP A 136 -4.97 1.86 -2.67
C TRP A 136 -5.63 1.96 -1.29
N LEU A 137 -5.22 1.10 -0.38
CA LEU A 137 -5.38 1.34 1.05
C LEU A 137 -4.14 2.11 1.54
N VAL A 138 -4.40 3.28 2.12
CA VAL A 138 -3.42 4.23 2.68
C VAL A 138 -3.84 4.59 4.11
N ALA A 139 -2.94 5.15 4.91
CA ALA A 139 -3.24 5.49 6.31
C ALA A 139 -4.32 6.58 6.42
N ASP A 140 -4.25 7.61 5.57
CA ASP A 140 -5.17 8.75 5.56
C ASP A 140 -5.74 8.99 4.14
N PRO A 141 -6.78 8.22 3.74
CA PRO A 141 -7.34 8.32 2.40
C PRO A 141 -7.98 9.70 2.11
N TYR A 142 -8.54 10.36 3.14
CA TYR A 142 -9.14 11.68 2.99
C TYR A 142 -8.10 12.76 2.70
N GLY A 143 -6.97 12.77 3.41
CA GLY A 143 -5.87 13.69 3.13
C GLY A 143 -5.25 13.46 1.77
N TRP A 144 -5.09 12.19 1.35
CA TRP A 144 -4.66 11.86 0.00
C TRP A 144 -5.60 12.40 -1.08
N LYS A 145 -6.92 12.15 -0.95
CA LYS A 145 -7.92 12.68 -1.88
C LYS A 145 -7.82 14.20 -1.98
N ARG A 146 -7.79 14.89 -0.84
CA ARG A 146 -7.72 16.36 -0.78
C ARG A 146 -6.50 16.90 -1.51
N VAL A 147 -5.32 16.33 -1.27
CA VAL A 147 -4.07 16.81 -1.89
C VAL A 147 -4.05 16.53 -3.40
N ILE A 148 -4.54 15.38 -3.85
CA ILE A 148 -4.63 15.10 -5.29
C ILE A 148 -5.62 16.05 -5.97
N ASP A 149 -6.79 16.29 -5.36
CA ASP A 149 -7.78 17.23 -5.90
C ASP A 149 -7.22 18.67 -6.01
N LEU A 150 -6.36 19.09 -5.10
CA LEU A 150 -5.72 20.42 -5.15
C LEU A 150 -4.63 20.55 -6.23
N ILE A 151 -4.01 19.44 -6.66
CA ILE A 151 -2.91 19.47 -7.63
C ILE A 151 -3.42 19.31 -9.08
N LYS A 152 -4.56 18.63 -9.26
CA LYS A 152 -5.16 18.45 -10.59
C LYS A 152 -5.90 19.70 -11.11
N GLU A 153 -6.19 20.67 -10.23
CA GLU A 153 -6.79 21.98 -10.56
C GLU A 153 -5.74 22.93 -11.14
#